data_AF-A0A1G0ZCR3-F1
#
_entry.id   AF-A0A1G0ZCR3-F1
#
_cell.length_a   1.000
_cell.length_b   1.000
_cell.length_c   1.000
_cell.angle_alpha   90.00
_cell.angle_beta   90.00
_cell.angle_gamma   90.00
#
_symmetry.space_group_name_H-M   'P 1'
#
loop_
_entity.id
_entity.type
_entity.pdbx_description
1 polymer ?
#
loop_
_entity_poly.entity_id
_entity_poly.type
_entity_poly.pdbx_seq_one_letter_code
_entity_poly.pdbx_strand_id
1 'polypeptide(L)'
;MTEKQRTMEEKLRKIIVPEVNFEDADIVSVVKYLSELSAKLSGDGQKVNIVVAQSPEDKKNKILVTLALTNIPLYDVLNYMAMLTGMTMRVDEYAVILKKAPPKQPEKKQ
;
A
#
# COMPACT_ATOMS: atom_id res chain seq x y z
N MET A 1 -13.98 10.37 7.68
CA MET A 1 -12.51 10.52 7.64
C MET A 1 -12.12 11.43 8.79
N THR A 2 -11.28 10.97 9.72
CA THR A 2 -10.81 11.79 10.85
C THR A 2 -9.67 12.71 10.41
N GLU A 3 -9.39 13.76 11.18
CA GLU A 3 -8.29 14.70 10.91
C GLU A 3 -6.94 13.99 10.80
N LYS A 4 -6.68 13.01 11.68
CA LYS A 4 -5.47 12.19 11.65
C LYS A 4 -5.35 11.34 10.39
N GLN A 5 -6.45 10.74 9.91
CA GLN A 5 -6.47 10.00 8.65
C GLN A 5 -6.09 10.90 7.46
N ARG A 6 -6.57 12.15 7.46
CA ARG A 6 -6.21 13.13 6.44
C ARG A 6 -4.73 13.49 6.49
N THR A 7 -4.19 13.74 7.68
CA THR A 7 -2.76 14.02 7.85
C THR A 7 -1.88 12.85 7.39
N MET A 8 -2.28 11.61 7.68
CA MET A 8 -1.57 10.42 7.19
C MET A 8 -1.61 10.35 5.66
N GLU A 9 -2.77 10.54 5.04
CA GLU A 9 -2.88 10.53 3.58
C GLU A 9 -2.02 11.63 2.94
N GLU A 10 -2.07 12.85 3.46
CA GLU A 10 -1.25 13.96 2.98
C GLU A 10 0.26 13.66 3.10
N LYS A 11 0.68 13.00 4.18
CA LYS A 11 2.05 12.53 4.35
C LYS A 11 2.44 11.53 3.25
N LEU A 12 1.60 10.54 2.95
CA LEU A 12 1.86 9.57 1.87
C LEU A 12 2.00 10.24 0.50
N ARG A 13 1.21 11.28 0.24
CA ARG A 13 1.25 12.05 -1.03
C ARG A 13 2.49 12.93 -1.16
N LYS A 14 3.08 13.37 -0.05
CA LYS A 14 4.30 14.20 -0.03
C LYS A 14 5.59 13.39 -0.17
N ILE A 15 5.58 12.12 0.22
CA ILE A 15 6.75 11.25 0.08
C ILE A 15 6.86 10.82 -1.38
N ILE A 16 7.81 11.41 -2.11
CA ILE A 16 8.08 11.07 -3.51
C ILE A 16 9.08 9.94 -3.57
N VAL A 17 8.66 8.81 -4.12
CA VAL A 17 9.48 7.64 -4.37
C VAL A 17 10.22 7.85 -5.70
N PRO A 18 11.56 7.95 -5.69
CA PRO A 18 12.32 8.29 -6.90
C PRO A 18 12.24 7.17 -7.94
N GLU A 19 12.34 5.91 -7.50
CA GLU A 19 12.25 4.73 -8.36
C GLU A 19 11.96 3.49 -7.51
N VAL A 20 11.11 2.61 -8.03
CA VAL A 20 10.94 1.24 -7.56
C VAL A 20 10.79 0.32 -8.76
N ASN A 21 11.46 -0.83 -8.70
CA ASN A 21 11.24 -1.94 -9.63
C ASN A 21 11.09 -3.23 -8.82
N PHE A 22 9.94 -3.87 -8.94
CA PHE A 22 9.63 -5.16 -8.34
C PHE A 22 9.29 -6.13 -9.46
N GLU A 23 9.89 -7.32 -9.40
CA GLU A 23 9.65 -8.41 -10.34
C GLU A 23 9.30 -9.66 -9.53
N ASP A 24 8.04 -10.10 -9.63
CA ASP A 24 7.47 -11.23 -8.89
C ASP A 24 7.82 -11.23 -7.40
N ALA A 25 7.83 -10.03 -6.80
CA ALA A 25 8.25 -9.83 -5.43
C ALA A 25 7.10 -10.11 -4.45
N ASP A 26 7.40 -10.77 -3.34
CA ASP A 26 6.40 -11.03 -2.30
C ASP A 26 5.90 -9.72 -1.66
N ILE A 27 4.58 -9.59 -1.55
CA ILE A 27 3.94 -8.35 -1.07
C ILE A 27 4.38 -7.94 0.33
N VAL A 28 4.68 -8.89 1.23
CA VAL A 28 5.13 -8.59 2.60
C VAL A 28 6.52 -7.96 2.55
N SER A 29 7.37 -8.45 1.64
CA SER A 29 8.72 -7.94 1.42
C SER A 29 8.69 -6.56 0.77
N VAL A 30 7.84 -6.36 -0.24
CA VAL A 30 7.60 -5.06 -0.90
C VAL A 30 7.11 -4.02 0.12
N VAL A 31 6.11 -4.36 0.93
CA VAL A 31 5.56 -3.46 1.95
C VAL A 31 6.60 -3.09 3.00
N LYS A 32 7.40 -4.06 3.46
CA LYS A 32 8.49 -3.81 4.40
C LYS A 32 9.50 -2.82 3.80
N TYR A 33 9.92 -3.05 2.57
CA TYR A 33 10.83 -2.17 1.84
C TYR A 33 10.26 -0.75 1.70
N LEU A 34 9.01 -0.61 1.26
CA LEU A 34 8.36 0.70 1.10
C LEU A 34 8.23 1.45 2.42
N SER A 35 7.95 0.73 3.51
CA SER A 35 7.88 1.29 4.85
C SER A 35 9.27 1.81 5.32
N GLU A 36 10.34 1.07 5.06
CA GLU A 36 11.71 1.53 5.35
C GLU A 36 12.14 2.69 4.46
N LEU A 37 11.77 2.65 3.17
CA LEU A 37 12.03 3.71 2.21
C LEU A 37 11.29 4.99 2.60
N SER A 38 10.05 4.89 3.11
CA SER A 38 9.28 6.03 3.55
C SER A 38 9.99 6.82 4.65
N ALA A 39 10.66 6.13 5.58
CA ALA A 39 11.40 6.79 6.66
C ALA A 39 12.64 7.54 6.16
N LYS A 40 13.28 7.05 5.08
CA LYS A 40 14.44 7.71 4.47
C LYS A 40 14.05 8.94 3.65
N LEU A 41 12.88 8.87 3.01
CA LEU A 41 12.38 9.92 2.11
C LEU A 41 11.49 10.93 2.84
N SER A 42 10.91 10.55 3.97
CA SER A 42 10.18 11.50 4.81
C SER A 42 11.18 12.40 5.52
N GLY A 43 11.04 13.72 5.35
CA GLY A 43 11.94 14.69 6.00
C GLY A 43 11.92 14.64 7.53
N ASP A 44 10.97 13.92 8.13
CA ASP A 44 10.81 13.71 9.58
C ASP A 44 11.44 12.39 10.09
N GLY A 45 11.97 11.53 9.21
CA GLY A 45 12.53 10.22 9.58
C GLY A 45 11.50 9.17 10.04
N GLN A 46 10.20 9.49 10.00
CA GLN A 46 9.16 8.62 10.54
C GLN A 46 8.67 7.60 9.50
N LYS A 47 8.85 6.33 9.85
CA LYS A 47 8.33 5.17 9.12
C LYS A 47 6.80 5.19 9.04
N VAL A 48 6.28 4.99 7.84
CA VAL A 48 4.84 4.77 7.62
C VAL A 48 4.55 3.32 7.98
N ASN A 49 3.67 3.07 8.94
CA ASN A 49 3.24 1.72 9.26
C ASN A 49 2.30 1.21 8.17
N ILE A 50 2.65 0.11 7.52
CA ILE A 50 1.85 -0.49 6.45
C ILE A 50 1.57 -1.95 6.84
N VAL A 51 0.29 -2.30 6.89
CA VAL A 51 -0.19 -3.60 7.35
C VAL A 51 -0.88 -4.31 6.21
N VAL A 52 -0.45 -5.54 5.91
CA VAL A 52 -1.12 -6.42 4.95
C VAL A 52 -2.01 -7.39 5.70
N ALA A 53 -3.32 -7.22 5.59
CA ALA A 53 -4.32 -8.12 6.15
C ALA A 53 -4.51 -9.31 5.21
N GLN A 54 -3.80 -10.40 5.50
CA GLN A 54 -3.83 -11.65 4.76
C GLN A 54 -4.64 -12.72 5.51
N SER A 55 -5.47 -13.47 4.79
CA SER A 55 -6.06 -14.70 5.32
C SER A 55 -4.98 -15.81 5.45
N PRO A 56 -5.25 -16.91 6.16
CA PRO A 56 -4.35 -18.07 6.17
C PRO A 56 -4.07 -18.65 4.77
N GLU A 57 -5.02 -18.53 3.85
CA GLU A 57 -4.89 -18.99 2.46
C GLU A 57 -3.97 -18.06 1.67
N ASP A 58 -4.06 -16.75 1.88
CA ASP A 58 -3.18 -15.75 1.26
C ASP A 58 -1.73 -15.89 1.73
N LYS A 59 -1.52 -16.35 2.97
CA LYS A 59 -0.17 -16.64 3.48
C LYS A 59 0.42 -17.89 2.83
N LYS A 60 -0.41 -18.85 2.42
CA LYS A 60 0.04 -20.05 1.68
C LYS A 60 0.33 -19.72 0.22
N ASN A 61 -0.55 -18.94 -0.40
CA ASN A 61 -0.43 -18.51 -1.79
C ASN A 61 0.23 -17.13 -1.83
N LYS A 62 1.57 -17.10 -1.89
CA LYS A 62 2.35 -15.86 -1.94
C LYS A 62 1.75 -14.88 -2.95
N ILE A 63 1.41 -13.67 -2.48
CA ILE A 63 0.92 -12.61 -3.33
C ILE A 63 2.14 -11.91 -3.92
N LEU A 64 2.31 -12.06 -5.24
CA LEU A 64 3.44 -11.49 -5.96
C LEU A 64 3.06 -10.14 -6.58
N VAL A 65 4.02 -9.24 -6.62
CA VAL A 65 3.90 -7.89 -7.16
C VAL A 65 4.98 -7.68 -8.20
N THR A 66 4.56 -7.31 -9.40
CA THR A 66 5.43 -6.86 -10.49
C THR A 66 5.05 -5.44 -10.87
N LEU A 67 5.94 -4.48 -10.64
CA LEU A 67 5.67 -3.05 -10.78
C LEU A 67 6.97 -2.27 -10.94
N ALA A 68 7.04 -1.42 -11.97
CA ALA A 68 8.11 -0.46 -12.17
C ALA A 68 7.52 0.95 -12.22
N LEU A 69 7.94 1.82 -11.30
CA LEU A 69 7.46 3.20 -11.19
C LEU A 69 8.61 4.13 -10.87
N THR A 70 8.53 5.35 -11.39
CA THR A 70 9.55 6.40 -11.19
C THR A 70 8.89 7.72 -10.81
N ASN A 71 9.52 8.43 -9.87
CA ASN A 71 9.16 9.77 -9.43
C ASN A 71 7.68 9.92 -9.10
N ILE A 72 7.19 9.10 -8.18
CA ILE A 72 5.78 8.98 -7.87
C ILE A 72 5.50 9.02 -6.36
N PRO A 73 4.37 9.60 -5.90
CA PRO A 73 4.03 9.58 -4.49
C PRO A 73 3.88 8.15 -3.93
N LEU A 74 4.31 7.94 -2.68
CA LEU A 74 4.15 6.67 -1.97
C LEU A 74 2.69 6.22 -1.91
N TYR A 75 1.76 7.18 -1.78
CA TYR A 75 0.32 6.91 -1.85
C TYR A 75 -0.05 6.14 -3.13
N ASP A 76 0.43 6.60 -4.29
CA ASP A 76 0.11 6.01 -5.59
C ASP A 76 0.82 4.67 -5.78
N VAL A 77 2.05 4.51 -5.28
CA VAL A 77 2.73 3.19 -5.26
C VAL A 77 1.89 2.16 -4.52
N LEU A 78 1.41 2.48 -3.32
CA LEU A 78 0.57 1.59 -2.52
C LEU A 78 -0.78 1.31 -3.19
N ASN A 79 -1.36 2.33 -3.83
CA ASN A 79 -2.62 2.19 -4.55
C ASN A 79 -2.47 1.26 -5.78
N TYR A 80 -1.43 1.44 -6.60
CA TYR A 80 -1.17 0.56 -7.74
C TYR A 80 -0.88 -0.86 -7.32
N MET A 81 -0.07 -1.05 -6.28
CA MET A 81 0.18 -2.37 -5.72
C MET A 81 -1.13 -3.04 -5.25
N ALA A 82 -2.01 -2.30 -4.58
CA ALA A 82 -3.31 -2.82 -4.17
C ALA A 82 -4.16 -3.24 -5.39
N MET A 83 -4.22 -2.41 -6.43
CA MET A 83 -4.95 -2.72 -7.66
C MET A 83 -4.42 -3.98 -8.36
N LEU A 84 -3.09 -4.12 -8.52
CA LEU A 84 -2.46 -5.26 -9.18
C LEU A 84 -2.67 -6.58 -8.42
N THR A 85 -2.78 -6.50 -7.10
CA THR A 85 -2.95 -7.68 -6.22
C THR A 85 -4.41 -8.00 -5.90
N GLY A 86 -5.37 -7.26 -6.46
CA GLY A 86 -6.80 -7.41 -6.12
C GLY A 86 -7.13 -7.01 -4.68
N MET A 87 -6.27 -6.21 -4.06
CA MET A 87 -6.45 -5.66 -2.73
C MET A 87 -7.02 -4.24 -2.78
N THR A 88 -7.42 -3.75 -1.62
CA THR A 88 -7.90 -2.40 -1.37
C THR A 88 -7.02 -1.76 -0.32
N MET A 89 -6.71 -0.48 -0.53
CA MET A 89 -5.99 0.34 0.42
C MET A 89 -6.99 1.12 1.29
N ARG A 90 -6.72 1.16 2.59
CA ARG A 90 -7.40 2.03 3.56
C ARG A 90 -6.36 2.76 4.39
N VAL A 91 -6.48 4.08 4.46
CA VAL A 91 -5.65 4.90 5.34
C VAL A 91 -6.36 5.04 6.68
N ASP A 92 -5.73 4.57 7.75
CA ASP A 92 -6.13 4.78 9.13
C ASP A 92 -5.21 5.82 9.81
N GLU A 93 -5.52 6.19 11.05
CA GLU A 93 -4.84 7.29 11.77
C GLU A 93 -3.32 7.07 11.92
N TYR A 94 -2.90 5.82 12.04
CA TYR A 94 -1.51 5.43 12.34
C TYR A 94 -0.95 4.38 11.39
N ALA A 95 -1.74 3.90 10.44
CA ALA A 95 -1.32 2.85 9.53
C ALA A 95 -2.06 2.89 8.20
N VAL A 96 -1.44 2.36 7.17
CA VAL A 96 -2.07 2.03 5.90
C VAL A 96 -2.37 0.54 5.89
N ILE A 97 -3.63 0.18 5.66
CA ILE A 97 -4.07 -1.21 5.65
C ILE A 97 -4.37 -1.64 4.22
N LEU A 98 -3.69 -2.69 3.77
CA LEU A 98 -3.97 -3.39 2.54
C LEU A 98 -4.74 -4.66 2.85
N LYS A 99 -5.93 -4.81 2.30
CA LYS A 99 -6.79 -5.99 2.51
C LYS A 99 -7.45 -6.40 1.22
N LYS A 100 -7.74 -7.69 1.02
CA LYS A 100 -8.53 -8.13 -0.13
C LYS A 100 -9.84 -7.35 -0.22
N ALA A 101 -10.20 -6.92 -1.43
CA ALA A 101 -11.53 -6.39 -1.66
C ALA A 101 -12.55 -7.47 -1.28
N PRO A 102 -13.63 -7.16 -0.53
CA PRO A 102 -14.77 -8.07 -0.52
C PRO A 102 -15.21 -8.28 -1.98
N PRO A 103 -15.62 -9.50 -2.37
CA PRO A 103 -16.17 -9.71 -3.70
C PRO A 103 -17.27 -8.68 -3.91
N LYS A 104 -17.15 -7.86 -4.96
CA LYS A 104 -18.18 -6.88 -5.31
C LYS A 104 -19.48 -7.67 -5.45
N GLN A 105 -20.41 -7.51 -4.50
CA GLN A 105 -21.75 -8.07 -4.68
C GLN A 105 -22.26 -7.48 -6.00
N PRO A 106 -22.76 -8.30 -6.95
CA PRO A 106 -23.29 -7.78 -8.19
C PRO A 106 -24.36 -6.76 -7.83
N GLU A 107 -24.15 -5.50 -8.25
CA GLU A 107 -25.17 -4.46 -8.17
C GLU A 107 -26.44 -5.07 -8.77
N LYS A 108 -27.46 -5.28 -7.94
CA LYS A 108 -28.79 -5.63 -8.42
C LYS A 108 -29.22 -4.46 -9.28
N LYS A 109 -29.14 -4.61 -10.62
CA LYS A 109 -29.87 -3.76 -11.55
C LYS A 109 -31.35 -3.89 -11.14
N GLN A 110 -31.88 -2.83 -10.54
CA GLN A 110 -33.32 -2.65 -10.33
C GLN A 110 -33.96 -2.27 -11.65
#